data_AF-A0A0K8TND7-F1
#
_entry.id   AF-A0A0K8TND7-F1
#
_cell.length_a   1.000
_cell.length_b   1.000
_cell.length_c   1.000
_cell.angle_alpha   90.00
_cell.angle_beta   90.00
_cell.angle_gamma   90.00
#
_symmetry.space_group_name_H-M   'P 1'
#
loop_
_entity.id
_entity.type
_entity.pdbx_description
1 polymer ?
#
loop_
_entity_poly.entity_id
_entity_poly.type
_entity_poly.pdbx_seq_one_letter_code
_entity_poly.pdbx_strand_id
1 'polypeptide(L)'
;MESSACEDLKAFERRLTEVVASYHPSTLRWRIVLAAISICTAIGAWYWLRDPKTSVVPLTESLFNHPLFFFATLLLIILFIFGIHKLVIAPQIITSRMRLVLADFNMSCDDTGKLILKPRPNNN
;
A
#
# COMPACT_ATOMS: atom_id res chain seq x y z
N MET A 1 -1.93 21.66 -35.72
CA MET A 1 -0.97 21.49 -34.60
C MET A 1 -1.67 21.07 -33.31
N GLU A 2 -2.79 21.69 -32.93
CA GLU A 2 -3.58 21.32 -31.73
C GLU A 2 -3.95 19.83 -31.62
N SER A 3 -4.29 19.17 -32.74
CA SER A 3 -4.67 17.75 -32.76
C SER A 3 -3.53 16.80 -32.37
N SER A 4 -2.28 17.13 -32.75
CA SER A 4 -1.13 16.27 -32.44
C SER A 4 -0.80 16.30 -30.96
N ALA A 5 -0.85 17.48 -30.34
CA ALA A 5 -0.57 17.64 -28.91
C ALA A 5 -1.61 16.92 -28.03
N CYS A 6 -2.88 16.91 -28.45
CA CYS A 6 -3.95 16.21 -27.76
C CYS A 6 -3.77 14.67 -27.86
N GLU A 7 -3.36 14.17 -29.02
CA GLU A 7 -3.03 12.75 -29.21
C GLU A 7 -1.84 12.31 -28.35
N ASP A 8 -0.79 13.13 -28.29
CA ASP A 8 0.40 12.85 -27.47
C ASP A 8 0.06 12.80 -25.97
N LEU A 9 -0.77 13.73 -25.48
CA LEU A 9 -1.23 13.73 -24.09
C LEU A 9 -2.06 12.49 -23.76
N LYS A 10 -2.93 12.07 -24.67
CA LYS A 10 -3.74 10.86 -24.51
C LYS A 10 -2.88 9.60 -24.54
N ALA A 11 -1.85 9.56 -25.39
CA ALA A 11 -0.88 8.47 -25.42
C ALA A 11 -0.07 8.41 -24.12
N PHE A 12 0.38 9.56 -23.60
CA PHE A 12 1.06 9.67 -22.32
C PHE A 12 0.18 9.21 -21.15
N GLU A 13 -1.06 9.69 -21.06
CA GLU A 13 -2.03 9.28 -20.04
C GLU A 13 -2.26 7.77 -20.07
N ARG A 14 -2.39 7.17 -21.26
CA ARG A 14 -2.55 5.72 -21.41
C ARG A 14 -1.34 4.96 -20.88
N ARG A 15 -0.12 5.41 -21.19
CA ARG A 15 1.12 4.80 -20.68
C ARG A 15 1.25 4.96 -19.18
N LEU A 16 0.93 6.14 -18.65
CA LEU A 16 0.96 6.40 -17.22
C LEU A 16 -0.04 5.49 -16.48
N THR A 17 -1.25 5.37 -17.00
CA THR A 17 -2.28 4.47 -16.47
C THR A 17 -1.84 3.02 -16.53
N GLU A 18 -1.23 2.56 -17.62
CA GLU A 18 -0.71 1.19 -17.77
C GLU A 18 0.39 0.89 -16.74
N VAL A 19 1.34 1.81 -16.57
CA VAL A 19 2.42 1.68 -15.57
C VAL A 19 1.83 1.64 -14.17
N VAL A 20 0.96 2.58 -13.80
CA VAL A 20 0.32 2.62 -12.47
C VAL A 20 -0.53 1.37 -12.23
N ALA A 21 -1.31 0.95 -13.21
CA ALA A 21 -2.14 -0.25 -13.15
C ALA A 21 -1.31 -1.53 -12.98
N SER A 22 -0.10 -1.59 -13.53
CA SER A 22 0.80 -2.75 -13.35
C SER A 22 1.29 -2.91 -11.90
N TYR A 23 1.45 -1.82 -11.15
CA TYR A 23 1.86 -1.86 -9.74
C TYR A 23 0.70 -2.11 -8.76
N HIS A 24 -0.53 -1.78 -9.15
CA HIS A 24 -1.73 -1.93 -8.32
C HIS A 24 -2.04 -3.37 -7.86
N PRO A 25 -2.06 -4.42 -8.72
CA PRO A 25 -2.43 -5.78 -8.31
C PRO A 25 -1.44 -6.39 -7.32
N SER A 26 -0.14 -6.11 -7.47
CA SER A 26 0.88 -6.55 -6.52
C SER A 26 0.66 -5.88 -5.15
N THR A 27 0.40 -4.58 -5.14
CA THR A 27 0.15 -3.80 -3.92
C THR A 27 -1.11 -4.27 -3.18
N LEU A 28 -2.20 -4.51 -3.92
CA LEU A 28 -3.46 -4.99 -3.35
C LEU A 28 -3.29 -6.36 -2.70
N ARG A 29 -2.56 -7.28 -3.34
CA ARG A 29 -2.24 -8.60 -2.76
C ARG A 29 -1.51 -8.46 -1.43
N TRP A 30 -0.48 -7.62 -1.36
CA TRP A 30 0.26 -7.39 -0.11
C TRP A 30 -0.59 -6.72 0.98
N ARG A 31 -1.50 -5.81 0.62
CA ARG A 31 -2.47 -5.23 1.56
C ARG A 31 -3.41 -6.29 2.13
N ILE A 32 -3.93 -7.19 1.29
CA ILE A 32 -4.82 -8.28 1.72
C ILE A 32 -4.07 -9.24 2.64
N VAL A 33 -2.84 -9.63 2.28
CA VAL A 33 -1.99 -10.51 3.11
C VAL A 33 -1.73 -9.88 4.47
N LEU A 34 -1.33 -8.61 4.50
CA LEU A 34 -1.09 -7.89 5.76
C LEU A 34 -2.36 -7.80 6.62
N ALA A 35 -3.51 -7.48 6.01
CA ALA A 35 -4.79 -7.42 6.70
C ALA A 35 -5.20 -8.77 7.29
N ALA A 36 -5.06 -9.85 6.51
CA ALA A 36 -5.38 -11.21 6.96
C ALA A 36 -4.51 -11.61 8.16
N ILE A 37 -3.20 -11.39 8.10
CA ILE A 37 -2.26 -11.74 9.17
C ILE A 37 -2.50 -10.88 10.41
N SER A 38 -2.80 -9.60 10.24
CA SER A 38 -3.22 -8.69 11.32
C SER A 38 -4.47 -9.19 12.03
N ILE A 39 -5.52 -9.57 11.28
CA ILE A 39 -6.77 -10.09 11.84
C ILE A 39 -6.52 -11.40 12.58
N CYS A 40 -5.78 -12.34 11.98
CA CYS A 40 -5.40 -13.59 12.64
C CYS A 40 -4.62 -13.34 13.94
N THR A 41 -3.72 -12.36 13.95
CA THR A 41 -2.95 -11.97 15.14
C THR A 41 -3.86 -11.38 16.22
N ALA A 42 -4.81 -10.51 15.85
CA ALA A 42 -5.75 -9.91 16.79
C ALA A 42 -6.69 -10.96 17.41
N ILE A 43 -7.18 -11.90 16.60
CA ILE A 43 -7.99 -13.03 17.07
C ILE A 43 -7.16 -13.94 17.98
N GLY A 44 -5.93 -14.29 17.59
CA GLY A 44 -5.02 -15.08 18.41
C GLY A 44 -4.71 -14.40 19.75
N ALA A 45 -4.48 -13.09 19.74
CA ALA A 45 -4.26 -12.29 20.94
C ALA A 45 -5.51 -12.31 21.85
N TRP A 46 -6.70 -12.19 21.26
CA TRP A 46 -7.95 -12.23 22.02
C TRP A 46 -8.16 -13.56 22.73
N TYR A 47 -7.90 -14.69 22.05
CA TYR A 47 -7.95 -16.01 22.67
C TYR A 47 -6.88 -16.19 23.75
N TRP A 48 -5.67 -15.70 23.50
CA TRP A 48 -4.56 -15.74 24.44
C TRP A 48 -4.84 -14.92 25.72
N LEU A 49 -5.41 -13.71 25.58
CA LEU A 49 -5.77 -12.83 26.70
C LEU A 49 -6.95 -13.36 27.54
N ARG A 50 -7.84 -14.15 26.93
CA ARG A 50 -9.00 -14.72 27.61
C ARG A 50 -8.71 -16.07 28.28
N ASP A 51 -7.55 -16.66 28.03
CA ASP A 51 -7.14 -17.91 28.66
C ASP A 51 -6.76 -17.65 30.14
N PRO A 52 -7.39 -18.32 31.12
CA PRO A 52 -7.05 -18.17 32.54
C PRO A 52 -5.61 -18.63 32.86
N LYS A 53 -5.01 -19.48 32.01
CA LYS A 53 -3.65 -20.03 32.20
C LYS A 53 -2.54 -19.04 31.85
N THR A 54 -2.84 -17.99 31.09
CA THR A 54 -1.88 -16.96 30.68
C THR A 54 -1.40 -16.10 31.85
N SER A 55 -2.21 -15.96 32.90
CA SER A 55 -1.89 -15.16 34.09
C SER A 55 -0.94 -15.84 35.08
N VAL A 56 -0.81 -17.17 34.98
CA VAL A 56 -0.10 -18.02 35.97
C VAL A 56 1.15 -18.68 35.40
N VAL A 57 1.33 -18.67 34.08
CA VAL A 57 2.42 -19.34 33.38
C VAL A 57 3.36 -18.29 32.76
N PRO A 58 4.69 -18.45 32.84
CA PRO A 58 5.64 -17.54 32.19
C PRO A 58 5.38 -17.42 30.68
N LEU A 59 5.67 -16.24 30.13
CA LEU A 59 5.35 -15.88 28.73
C LEU A 59 5.87 -16.89 27.70
N THR A 60 7.04 -17.48 27.91
CA THR A 60 7.63 -18.48 27.01
C THR A 60 6.79 -19.75 26.92
N GLU A 61 6.37 -20.30 28.06
CA GLU A 61 5.51 -21.50 28.14
C GLU A 61 4.11 -21.21 27.59
N SER A 62 3.58 -20.01 27.85
CA SER A 62 2.31 -19.57 27.30
C SER A 62 2.33 -19.42 25.77
N LEU A 63 3.45 -18.94 25.21
CA LEU A 63 3.65 -18.84 23.75
C LEU A 63 3.70 -20.21 23.07
N PHE A 64 4.34 -21.21 23.69
CA PHE A 64 4.36 -22.58 23.19
C PHE A 64 2.98 -23.25 23.23
N ASN A 65 2.17 -22.91 24.23
CA ASN A 65 0.81 -23.43 24.36
C ASN A 65 -0.18 -22.86 23.32
N HIS A 66 0.12 -21.67 22.77
CA HIS A 66 -0.69 -21.00 21.75
C HIS A 66 0.09 -20.80 20.44
N PRO A 67 0.41 -21.89 19.70
CA PRO A 67 1.27 -21.83 18.53
C PRO A 67 0.72 -20.92 17.43
N LEU A 68 -0.61 -20.85 17.25
CA LEU A 68 -1.24 -19.98 16.25
C LEU A 68 -0.94 -18.50 16.47
N PHE A 69 -0.96 -18.04 17.73
CA PHE A 69 -0.63 -16.65 18.07
C PHE A 69 0.87 -16.37 17.85
N PHE A 70 1.73 -17.29 18.27
CA PHE A 70 3.18 -17.17 18.07
C PHE A 70 3.56 -17.14 16.58
N PHE A 71 3.03 -18.05 15.77
CA PHE A 71 3.32 -18.06 14.32
C PHE A 71 2.77 -16.82 13.61
N ALA A 72 1.56 -16.36 13.95
CA ALA A 72 0.99 -15.16 13.34
C ALA A 72 1.79 -13.89 13.68
N THR A 73 2.19 -13.74 14.95
CA THR A 73 3.03 -12.62 15.40
C THR A 73 4.43 -12.68 14.79
N LEU A 74 5.07 -13.84 14.76
CA LEU A 74 6.37 -14.03 14.13
C LEU A 74 6.33 -13.70 12.62
N LEU A 75 5.31 -14.18 11.92
CA LEU A 75 5.11 -13.87 10.50
C LEU A 75 4.93 -12.37 10.29
N LEU A 76 4.14 -11.70 11.14
CA LEU A 76 3.93 -10.25 11.10
C LEU A 76 5.24 -9.48 11.31
N ILE A 77 6.08 -9.89 12.27
CA ILE A 77 7.40 -9.32 12.51
C ILE A 77 8.31 -9.49 11.28
N ILE A 78 8.34 -10.70 10.69
CA ILE A 78 9.11 -10.98 9.47
C ILE A 78 8.65 -10.06 8.32
N LEU A 79 7.35 -9.93 8.10
CA LEU A 79 6.77 -9.03 7.09
C LEU A 79 7.16 -7.57 7.32
N PHE A 80 7.27 -7.15 8.57
CA PHE A 80 7.70 -5.80 8.94
C PHE A 80 9.19 -5.58 8.62
N ILE A 81 10.05 -6.53 8.95
CA ILE A 81 11.50 -6.49 8.67
C ILE A 81 11.77 -6.49 7.16
N PHE A 82 11.05 -7.32 6.39
CA PHE A 82 11.15 -7.34 4.92
C PHE A 82 10.64 -6.05 4.26
N GLY A 83 10.07 -5.12 5.02
CA GLY A 83 9.71 -3.80 4.52
C GLY A 83 8.45 -3.82 3.68
N ILE A 84 7.42 -4.54 4.10
CA ILE A 84 6.09 -4.54 3.44
C ILE A 84 5.52 -3.13 3.26
N HIS A 85 5.91 -2.17 4.12
CA HIS A 85 5.58 -0.76 3.97
C HIS A 85 5.98 -0.20 2.60
N LYS A 86 7.13 -0.61 2.06
CA LYS A 86 7.56 -0.23 0.70
C LYS A 86 6.69 -0.87 -0.38
N LEU A 87 6.28 -2.13 -0.18
CA LEU A 87 5.42 -2.87 -1.12
C LEU A 87 3.99 -2.32 -1.17
N VAL A 88 3.49 -1.79 -0.05
CA VAL A 88 2.12 -1.27 0.09
C VAL A 88 1.98 0.18 -0.41
N ILE A 89 3.09 0.93 -0.46
CA ILE A 89 3.14 2.38 -0.74
C ILE A 89 3.79 2.68 -2.10
N ALA A 90 4.40 1.69 -2.77
CA ALA A 90 5.04 1.85 -4.07
C ALA A 90 4.19 2.61 -5.11
N PRO A 91 2.88 2.34 -5.30
CA PRO A 91 2.06 3.08 -6.26
C PRO A 91 1.93 4.55 -5.89
N GLN A 92 1.70 4.86 -4.61
CA GLN A 92 1.55 6.23 -4.12
C GLN A 92 2.85 7.02 -4.23
N ILE A 93 4.00 6.38 -4.03
CA ILE A 93 5.30 7.02 -4.25
C ILE A 93 5.44 7.39 -5.73
N ILE A 94 5.14 6.48 -6.65
CA ILE A 94 5.28 6.72 -8.08
C ILE A 94 4.34 7.86 -8.54
N THR A 95 3.06 7.82 -8.19
CA THR A 95 2.13 8.92 -8.53
C THR A 95 2.52 10.24 -7.88
N SER A 96 3.03 10.23 -6.65
CA SER A 96 3.51 11.47 -6.00
C SER A 96 4.71 12.08 -6.74
N ARG A 97 5.67 11.26 -7.19
CA ARG A 97 6.84 11.71 -7.96
C ARG A 97 6.44 12.22 -9.33
N MET A 98 5.50 11.54 -10.00
CA MET A 98 4.91 12.01 -11.25
C MET A 98 4.22 13.35 -11.08
N ARG A 99 3.41 13.55 -10.03
CA ARG A 99 2.77 14.84 -9.74
C ARG A 99 3.76 15.99 -9.59
N LEU A 100 4.94 15.75 -9.02
CA LEU A 100 5.98 16.78 -8.90
C LEU A 100 6.49 17.22 -10.28
N VAL A 101 6.78 16.28 -11.18
CA VAL A 101 7.23 16.60 -12.55
C VAL A 101 6.11 17.23 -13.36
N LEU A 102 4.88 16.71 -13.25
CA LEU A 102 3.72 17.27 -13.96
C LEU A 102 3.35 18.68 -13.48
N ALA A 103 3.65 19.01 -12.22
CA ALA A 103 3.38 20.34 -11.68
C ALA A 103 4.13 21.44 -12.43
N ASP A 104 5.34 21.17 -12.92
CA ASP A 104 6.14 22.12 -13.73
C ASP A 104 5.43 22.48 -15.04
N PHE A 105 4.54 21.61 -15.53
CA PHE A 105 3.75 21.82 -16.75
C PHE A 105 2.31 22.28 -16.47
N ASN A 106 1.98 22.70 -15.24
CA ASN A 106 0.60 22.96 -14.79
C ASN A 106 -0.34 21.75 -14.99
N MET A 107 0.20 20.55 -14.81
CA MET A 107 -0.55 19.29 -14.86
C MET A 107 -0.48 18.57 -13.51
N SER A 108 -1.35 17.59 -13.33
CA SER A 108 -1.35 16.64 -12.21
C SER A 108 -1.89 15.31 -12.72
N CYS A 109 -1.78 14.25 -11.93
CA CYS A 109 -2.43 12.97 -12.23
C CYS A 109 -3.14 12.40 -11.00
N ASP A 110 -4.18 11.61 -11.21
CA ASP A 110 -4.89 10.88 -10.16
C ASP A 110 -4.09 9.63 -9.71
N ASP A 111 -4.49 8.99 -8.62
CA ASP A 111 -3.89 7.75 -8.11
C ASP A 111 -4.05 6.56 -9.07
N THR A 112 -4.94 6.71 -10.06
CA THR A 112 -5.16 5.78 -11.18
C THR A 112 -4.26 6.03 -12.39
N GLY A 113 -3.51 7.15 -12.40
CA GLY A 113 -2.70 7.58 -13.55
C GLY A 113 -3.45 8.48 -14.56
N LYS A 114 -4.72 8.82 -14.29
CA LYS A 114 -5.50 9.75 -15.13
C LYS A 114 -4.92 11.16 -15.07
N LEU A 115 -4.76 11.82 -16.22
CA LEU A 115 -4.19 13.17 -16.29
C LEU A 115 -5.22 14.25 -15.92
N ILE A 116 -4.79 15.27 -15.19
CA ILE A 116 -5.59 16.43 -14.75
C ILE A 116 -4.83 17.69 -15.17
N LEU A 117 -5.43 18.49 -16.05
CA LEU A 117 -4.91 19.80 -16.41
C LEU A 117 -5.31 20.83 -15.35
N LYS A 118 -4.34 21.55 -14.78
CA LYS A 118 -4.66 22.69 -13.91
C LYS A 118 -4.93 23.92 -14.78
N PRO A 119 -5.94 24.73 -14.44
CA PRO A 119 -6.17 25.99 -15.13
C PRO A 119 -4.94 26.90 -14.98
N ARG A 120 -4.57 27.60 -16.05
CA ARG A 120 -3.48 28.59 -16.04
C ARG A 120 -3.83 29.66 -15.00
N PRO A 121 -2.92 30.07 -14.09
CA PRO A 121 -3.22 31.13 -13.14
C PRO A 121 -3.59 32.40 -13.92
N ASN A 122 -4.82 32.87 -13.75
CA ASN A 122 -5.26 34.18 -14.27
C ASN A 122 -4.45 35.24 -13.52
N ASN A 123 -3.47 35.82 -14.19
CA ASN A 123 -2.72 36.95 -13.69
C ASN A 123 -3.63 38.19 -13.84
N ASN A 124 -4.29 38.60 -12.75
CA ASN A 124 -4.88 39.93 -12.62
C ASN A 124 -3.77 40.95 -12.35
#